data_AF-A0A3M1NF80-F1
#
_entry.id   AF-A0A3M1NF80-F1
#
_cell.length_a   1.000
_cell.length_b   1.000
_cell.length_c   1.000
_cell.angle_alpha   90.00
_cell.angle_beta   90.00
_cell.angle_gamma   90.00
#
_symmetry.space_group_name_H-M   'P 1'
#
loop_
_entity.id
_entity.type
_entity.pdbx_description
1 polymer ?
#
loop_
_entity_poly.entity_id
_entity_poly.type
_entity_poly.pdbx_seq_one_letter_code
_entity_poly.pdbx_strand_id
1 'polypeptide(L)'
;MRPDEAQQASGKRFAADLKEIREKRGCSLEAIFEETRVPMGLLEQFEQTALLDHEMFNRVYLRSFVRSYAGVVGLPEEDVLAALEEVFEG
;
A
#
# COMPACT_ATOMS: atom_id res chain seq x y z
N MET A 1 -7.58 17.92 13.83
CA MET A 1 -7.01 17.37 12.60
C MET A 1 -8.13 17.31 11.58
N ARG A 2 -7.91 17.79 10.35
CA ARG A 2 -8.94 17.57 9.30
C ARG A 2 -9.02 16.06 9.03
N PRO A 3 -10.20 15.47 8.73
CA PRO A 3 -10.34 14.04 8.47
C PRO A 3 -9.30 13.53 7.45
N ASP A 4 -9.05 14.33 6.41
CA ASP A 4 -8.06 14.03 5.36
C ASP A 4 -6.61 13.96 5.88
N GLU A 5 -6.26 14.71 6.93
CA GLU A 5 -4.90 14.71 7.49
C GLU A 5 -4.64 13.47 8.35
N ALA A 6 -5.63 13.01 9.11
CA ALA A 6 -5.52 11.81 9.93
C ALA A 6 -5.35 10.57 9.05
N GLN A 7 -6.21 10.47 8.03
CA GLN A 7 -6.16 9.43 7.00
C GLN A 7 -4.84 9.46 6.21
N GLN A 8 -4.33 10.64 5.84
CA GLN A 8 -3.00 10.73 5.20
C GLN A 8 -1.89 10.25 6.14
N ALA A 9 -1.96 10.57 7.43
CA ALA A 9 -0.95 10.15 8.39
C ALA A 9 -0.99 8.63 8.63
N SER A 10 -2.18 8.02 8.75
CA SER A 10 -2.32 6.56 8.87
C SER A 10 -1.89 5.85 7.59
N GLY A 11 -2.25 6.37 6.41
CA GLY A 11 -1.80 5.85 5.12
C GLY A 11 -0.28 5.86 4.97
N LYS A 12 0.39 6.94 5.37
CA LYS A 12 1.85 7.02 5.35
C LYS A 12 2.51 5.97 6.24
N ARG A 13 1.96 5.70 7.43
CA ARG A 13 2.46 4.65 8.33
C ARG A 13 2.26 3.27 7.72
N PHE A 14 1.06 3.00 7.22
CA PHE A 14 0.74 1.76 6.52
C PHE A 14 1.70 1.46 5.35
N ALA A 15 1.93 2.46 4.50
CA ALA A 15 2.87 2.35 3.38
C ALA A 15 4.32 2.10 3.84
N ALA A 16 4.76 2.81 4.88
CA ALA A 16 6.09 2.63 5.45
C ALA A 16 6.28 1.23 6.04
N ASP A 17 5.28 0.69 6.74
CA ASP A 17 5.32 -0.65 7.30
C ASP A 17 5.43 -1.72 6.20
N LEU A 18 4.63 -1.61 5.14
CA LEU A 18 4.71 -2.52 3.99
C LEU A 18 6.07 -2.45 3.29
N LYS A 19 6.62 -1.25 3.10
CA LYS A 19 7.96 -1.06 2.55
C LYS A 19 9.01 -1.75 3.43
N GLU A 20 8.99 -1.50 4.73
CA GLU A 20 9.96 -2.10 5.67
C GLU A 20 9.89 -3.62 5.64
N ILE A 21 8.67 -4.18 5.60
CA ILE A 21 8.47 -5.63 5.48
C ILE A 21 9.01 -6.16 4.15
N ARG A 22 8.72 -5.48 3.03
CA ARG A 22 9.24 -5.85 1.70
C ARG A 22 10.76 -5.91 1.71
N GLU A 23 11.41 -4.86 2.23
CA GLU A 23 12.87 -4.76 2.31
C GLU A 23 13.47 -5.82 3.22
N LYS A 24 12.88 -6.05 4.41
CA LYS A 24 13.31 -7.12 5.33
C LYS A 24 13.21 -8.52 4.74
N ARG A 25 12.26 -8.74 3.83
CA ARG A 25 12.06 -10.01 3.13
C ARG A 25 12.88 -10.13 1.84
N GLY A 26 13.65 -9.09 1.47
CA GLY A 26 14.47 -9.09 0.26
C GLY A 26 13.65 -9.04 -1.04
N CYS A 27 12.38 -8.64 -0.97
CA CYS A 27 11.52 -8.51 -2.14
C CYS A 27 11.86 -7.20 -2.87
N SER A 28 12.15 -7.27 -4.17
CA SER A 28 12.46 -6.07 -4.95
C SER A 28 11.19 -5.41 -5.47
N LEU A 29 11.25 -4.13 -5.84
CA LEU A 29 10.10 -3.45 -6.45
C LEU A 29 9.77 -4.04 -7.83
N GLU A 30 10.76 -4.60 -8.54
CA GLU A 30 10.55 -5.35 -9.78
C GLU A 30 9.69 -6.60 -9.54
N ALA A 31 9.87 -7.31 -8.43
CA ALA A 31 9.02 -8.44 -8.06
C ALA A 31 7.57 -8.01 -7.84
N ILE A 32 7.37 -6.85 -7.18
CA ILE A 32 6.04 -6.26 -7.02
C ILE A 32 5.46 -5.87 -8.37
N PHE A 33 6.26 -5.27 -9.26
CA PHE A 33 5.83 -4.91 -10.61
C PHE A 33 5.42 -6.13 -11.45
N GLU A 34 6.17 -7.23 -11.40
CA GLU A 34 5.86 -8.42 -12.19
C GLU A 34 4.50 -9.04 -11.81
N GLU A 35 4.15 -9.00 -10.52
CA GLU A 35 2.86 -9.51 -10.02
C GLU A 35 1.72 -8.50 -10.22
N THR A 36 1.95 -7.23 -9.88
CA THR A 36 0.87 -6.23 -9.81
C THR A 36 0.65 -5.47 -11.12
N ARG A 37 1.67 -5.44 -11.99
CA ARG A 37 1.75 -4.60 -13.20
C ARG A 37 1.56 -3.11 -12.93
N VAL A 38 1.68 -2.67 -11.67
CA VAL A 38 1.66 -1.25 -11.30
C VAL A 38 3.00 -0.63 -11.65
N PRO A 39 3.04 0.46 -12.45
CA PRO A 39 4.30 1.09 -12.86
C PRO A 39 5.23 1.42 -11.69
N MET A 40 6.54 1.28 -11.89
CA MET A 40 7.55 1.48 -10.84
C MET A 40 7.38 2.82 -10.11
N GLY A 41 7.14 3.92 -10.82
CA GLY A 41 6.91 5.23 -10.21
C GLY A 41 5.71 5.29 -9.27
N LEU A 42 4.65 4.52 -9.55
CA LEU A 42 3.49 4.40 -8.65
C LEU A 42 3.77 3.50 -7.46
N LEU A 43 4.62 2.48 -7.61
CA LEU A 43 5.07 1.66 -6.48
C LEU A 43 5.91 2.49 -5.51
N GLU A 44 6.85 3.28 -6.03
CA GLU A 44 7.66 4.20 -5.24
C GLU A 44 6.81 5.26 -4.54
N GLN A 45 5.80 5.79 -5.23
CA GLN A 45 4.87 6.75 -4.65
C GLN A 45 3.97 6.10 -3.58
N PHE A 46 3.50 4.88 -3.81
CA PHE A 46 2.73 4.12 -2.83
C PHE A 46 3.48 3.99 -1.50
N GLU A 47 4.75 3.62 -1.54
CA GLU A 47 5.58 3.47 -0.34
C GLU A 47 5.85 4.80 0.41
N GLN A 48 5.40 5.93 -0.14
CA GLN A 48 5.52 7.26 0.47
C GLN A 48 4.18 7.84 0.92
N THR A 49 3.07 7.55 0.22
CA THR A 49 1.78 8.22 0.43
C THR A 49 0.58 7.29 0.54
N ALA A 50 0.77 5.97 0.36
CA ALA A 50 -0.29 4.99 0.18
C ALA A 50 -1.25 5.28 -0.99
N LEU A 51 -0.93 6.22 -1.89
CA LEU A 51 -1.74 6.63 -3.04
C LEU A 51 -3.16 7.12 -2.71
N LEU A 52 -3.40 7.55 -1.47
CA LEU A 52 -4.74 7.99 -1.02
C LEU A 52 -5.27 9.22 -1.78
N ASP A 53 -4.36 10.03 -2.33
CA ASP A 53 -4.63 11.24 -3.09
C ASP A 53 -4.45 11.06 -4.61
N HIS A 54 -4.17 9.85 -5.07
CA HIS A 54 -3.86 9.60 -6.47
C HIS A 54 -5.13 9.33 -7.30
N GLU A 55 -5.36 10.11 -8.36
CA GLU A 55 -6.60 10.07 -9.17
C GLU A 55 -6.93 8.69 -9.77
N MET A 56 -5.90 7.91 -10.13
CA MET A 56 -6.07 6.54 -10.65
C MET A 56 -6.41 5.48 -9.58
N PHE A 57 -6.26 5.77 -8.29
CA PHE A 57 -6.44 4.79 -7.21
C PHE A 57 -7.65 5.13 -6.34
N ASN A 58 -8.80 4.59 -6.73
CA ASN A 58 -9.93 4.52 -5.81
C ASN A 58 -9.76 3.39 -4.78
N ARG A 59 -10.64 3.33 -3.78
CA ARG A 59 -10.60 2.31 -2.71
C ARG A 59 -10.58 0.86 -3.23
N VAL A 60 -11.29 0.57 -4.33
CA VAL A 60 -11.36 -0.79 -4.91
C VAL A 60 -10.04 -1.18 -5.57
N TYR A 61 -9.45 -0.27 -6.35
CA TYR A 61 -8.12 -0.49 -6.94
C TYR A 61 -7.05 -0.60 -5.87
N LEU A 62 -7.08 0.25 -4.84
CA LEU A 62 -6.11 0.20 -3.75
C LEU A 62 -6.18 -1.11 -2.98
N ARG A 63 -7.38 -1.60 -2.64
CA ARG A 63 -7.58 -2.94 -2.05
C ARG A 63 -6.99 -4.04 -2.93
N SER A 64 -7.28 -4.02 -4.23
CA SER A 64 -6.78 -5.05 -5.14
C SER A 64 -5.26 -5.05 -5.23
N PHE A 65 -4.66 -3.86 -5.34
CA PHE A 65 -3.21 -3.69 -5.41
C PHE A 65 -2.52 -4.13 -4.11
N VAL A 66 -3.01 -3.66 -2.97
CA VAL A 66 -2.46 -3.97 -1.65
C VAL A 66 -2.54 -5.47 -1.34
N ARG A 67 -3.63 -6.13 -1.75
CA ARG A 67 -3.74 -7.59 -1.65
C ARG A 67 -2.67 -8.31 -2.47
N SER A 68 -2.47 -7.91 -3.73
CA SER A 68 -1.41 -8.50 -4.57
C SER A 68 -0.01 -8.21 -4.02
N TYR A 69 0.23 -7.00 -3.49
CA TYR A 69 1.48 -6.65 -2.81
C TYR A 69 1.73 -7.58 -1.61
N ALA A 70 0.70 -7.80 -0.77
CA ALA A 70 0.76 -8.71 0.37
C ALA A 70 1.16 -10.12 -0.05
N GLY A 71 0.60 -10.63 -1.15
CA GLY A 71 0.96 -11.92 -1.73
C GLY A 71 2.45 -12.03 -2.07
N VAL A 72 3.01 -11.01 -2.75
CA VAL A 72 4.44 -11.01 -3.12
C VAL A 72 5.35 -10.99 -1.89
N VAL A 73 5.01 -10.17 -0.89
CA VAL A 73 5.82 -10.10 0.32
C VAL A 73 5.53 -11.25 1.27
N GLY A 74 4.47 -12.05 1.08
CA GLY A 74 4.11 -13.19 1.92
C GLY A 74 3.38 -12.82 3.22
N LEU A 75 2.63 -11.71 3.23
CA LEU A 75 1.76 -11.33 4.33
C LEU A 75 0.37 -11.98 4.15
N PRO A 76 -0.34 -12.30 5.24
CA PRO A 76 -1.75 -12.68 5.14
C PRO A 76 -2.55 -11.53 4.52
N GLU A 77 -3.26 -11.82 3.43
CA GLU A 77 -4.03 -10.81 2.69
C GLU A 77 -5.10 -10.14 3.57
N GLU A 78 -5.73 -10.90 4.45
CA GLU A 78 -6.77 -10.43 5.37
C GLU A 78 -6.25 -9.38 6.35
N ASP A 79 -5.05 -9.59 6.91
CA ASP A 79 -4.43 -8.66 7.85
C ASP A 79 -4.10 -7.32 7.17
N VAL A 80 -3.56 -7.38 5.96
CA VAL A 80 -3.19 -6.17 5.20
C VAL A 80 -4.43 -5.40 4.74
N LEU A 81 -5.49 -6.10 4.33
CA LEU A 81 -6.75 -5.47 3.99
C LEU A 81 -7.43 -4.84 5.20
N ALA A 82 -7.39 -5.49 6.38
CA ALA A 82 -7.90 -4.92 7.61
C ALA A 82 -7.15 -3.63 7.99
N ALA A 83 -5.82 -3.64 7.92
CA ALA A 83 -5.00 -2.44 8.16
C ALA A 83 -5.31 -1.31 7.15
N LEU A 84 -5.61 -1.65 5.89
CA LEU A 84 -6.04 -0.66 4.89
C LEU A 84 -7.42 -0.07 5.22
N GLU A 85 -8.34 -0.83 5.83
CA GLU A 85 -9.62 -0.30 6.28
C GLU A 85 -9.46 0.70 7.42
N GLU A 86 -8.57 0.43 8.38
CA GLU A 86 -8.26 1.39 9.44
C GLU A 86 -7.74 2.72 8.88
N VAL A 87 -6.97 2.67 7.78
CA VAL A 87 -6.56 3.89 7.06
C VAL A 87 -7.76 4.66 6.51
N PHE A 88 -8.79 3.98 6.01
CA PHE A 88 -10.00 4.62 5.48
C PHE A 88 -10.94 5.16 6.55
N GLU A 89 -10.84 4.66 7.78
CA GLU A 89 -11.65 5.10 8.93
C GLU A 89 -11.06 6.33 9.64
N GLY A 90 -9.74 6.54 9.55
CA GLY A 90 -9.05 7.78 9.95
C GLY A 90 -8.40 7.74 11.32
#